data_AF-A0A7V8VIC7-F1
#
_entry.id   AF-A0A7V8VIC7-F1
#
_cell.length_a   1.000
_cell.length_b   1.000
_cell.length_c   1.000
_cell.angle_alpha   90.00
_cell.angle_beta   90.00
_cell.angle_gamma   90.00
#
_symmetry.space_group_name_H-M   'P 1'
#
loop_
_entity.id
_entity.type
_entity.pdbx_description
1 polymer ?
#
loop_
_entity_poly.entity_id
_entity_poly.type
_entity_poly.pdbx_seq_one_letter_code
_entity_poly.pdbx_strand_id
1 'polypeptide(L)'
;MEAPEGSAELVLAERPSTRLLGLMGVAAEAAPPLLFPSCRSVHTFWMRFAIDLAFIALPAGLTGEARVLELRLAVAPRRCVSLGRAARGPTQLARVGLIELSAGKAAELGIEIEARLELTPRARAGGRPPGSPDRLRPYAPRLRHASPNVESTP
;
A
#
# COMPACT_ATOMS: atom_id res chain seq x y z
N MET A 1 0.31 13.60 -21.77
CA MET A 1 1.33 12.96 -20.91
C MET A 1 0.60 11.82 -20.22
N GLU A 2 0.73 10.59 -20.74
CA GLU A 2 0.11 9.41 -20.12
C GLU A 2 0.74 9.20 -18.73
N ALA A 3 -0.10 9.07 -17.70
CA ALA A 3 0.37 8.73 -16.37
C ALA A 3 0.92 7.30 -16.38
N PRO A 4 1.99 6.99 -15.65
CA PRO A 4 2.54 5.64 -15.61
C PRO A 4 1.52 4.66 -15.03
N GLU A 5 1.04 3.70 -15.83
CA GLU A 5 0.25 2.58 -15.34
C GLU A 5 1.17 1.56 -14.64
N GLY A 6 1.29 1.68 -13.32
CA GLY A 6 2.06 0.77 -12.48
C GLY A 6 1.26 -0.44 -11.99
N SER A 7 1.90 -1.60 -11.89
CA SER A 7 1.36 -2.70 -11.09
C SER A 7 2.45 -3.31 -10.22
N ALA A 8 2.06 -3.79 -9.04
CA ALA A 8 2.95 -4.41 -8.09
C ALA A 8 2.27 -5.60 -7.42
N GLU A 9 3.07 -6.50 -6.85
CA GLU A 9 2.56 -7.53 -5.96
C GLU A 9 2.80 -7.10 -4.51
N LEU A 10 1.73 -7.06 -3.73
CA LEU A 10 1.76 -6.84 -2.29
C LEU A 10 1.74 -8.16 -1.54
N VAL A 11 2.48 -8.17 -0.45
CA VAL A 11 2.38 -9.18 0.58
C VAL A 11 1.40 -8.73 1.65
N LEU A 12 0.40 -9.55 1.98
CA LEU A 12 -0.57 -9.22 3.02
C LEU A 12 0.03 -9.39 4.43
N ALA A 13 0.08 -8.29 5.18
CA ALA A 13 0.52 -8.21 6.57
C ALA A 13 -0.70 -8.20 7.53
N GLU A 14 -1.42 -9.32 7.63
CA GLU A 14 -2.61 -9.44 8.49
C GLU A 14 -2.34 -9.98 9.90
N ARG A 15 -1.19 -10.63 10.12
CA ARG A 15 -0.86 -11.30 11.40
C ARG A 15 -0.06 -10.36 12.30
N PRO A 16 -0.20 -10.45 13.64
CA PRO A 16 0.58 -9.62 14.55
C PRO A 16 2.09 -9.68 14.31
N SER A 17 2.63 -10.87 14.02
CA SER A 17 4.05 -11.05 13.72
C SER A 17 4.48 -10.41 12.40
N THR A 18 3.69 -10.55 11.32
CA THR A 18 4.02 -9.91 10.04
C THR A 18 3.84 -8.40 10.09
N ARG A 19 2.89 -7.92 10.91
CA ARG A 19 2.69 -6.49 11.18
C ARG A 19 3.82 -5.87 11.99
N LEU A 20 4.33 -6.60 12.99
CA LEU A 20 5.42 -6.15 13.84
C LEU A 20 6.75 -6.14 13.08
N LEU A 21 6.97 -7.13 12.21
CA LEU A 21 8.17 -7.22 11.41
C LEU A 21 8.17 -6.19 10.27
N GLY A 22 7.06 -6.02 9.55
CA GLY A 22 7.04 -5.15 8.36
C GLY A 22 8.21 -5.48 7.43
N LEU A 23 9.01 -4.47 7.08
CA LEU A 23 10.24 -4.59 6.29
C LEU A 23 11.53 -4.75 7.13
N MET A 24 11.41 -5.05 8.43
CA MET A 24 12.54 -5.22 9.33
C MET A 24 13.45 -6.36 8.87
N GLY A 25 14.76 -6.08 8.79
CA GLY A 25 15.78 -7.08 8.43
C GLY A 25 15.88 -7.37 6.92
N VAL A 26 15.06 -6.75 6.08
CA VAL A 26 15.15 -6.88 4.62
C VAL A 26 16.01 -5.74 4.04
N ALA A 27 16.81 -6.04 3.02
CA ALA A 27 17.53 -5.02 2.26
C ALA A 27 16.53 -4.17 1.45
N ALA A 28 16.82 -2.88 1.22
CA ALA A 28 15.87 -1.96 0.58
C ALA A 28 15.45 -2.42 -0.83
N GLU A 29 16.38 -3.06 -1.54
CA GLU A 29 16.24 -3.56 -2.90
C GLU A 29 15.43 -4.86 -2.97
N ALA A 30 15.38 -5.60 -1.86
CA ALA A 30 14.68 -6.87 -1.72
C ALA A 30 13.35 -6.74 -0.96
N ALA A 31 13.03 -5.54 -0.47
CA ALA A 31 11.84 -5.27 0.32
C ALA A 31 10.57 -5.35 -0.55
N PRO A 32 9.68 -6.34 -0.32
CA PRO A 32 8.45 -6.43 -1.08
C PRO A 32 7.47 -5.36 -0.60
N PRO A 33 6.66 -4.77 -1.49
CA PRO A 33 5.50 -4.00 -1.10
C PRO A 33 4.60 -4.75 -0.11
N LEU A 34 4.15 -4.09 0.96
CA LEU A 34 3.28 -4.70 1.98
C LEU A 34 1.90 -4.04 2.02
N LEU A 35 0.85 -4.84 2.23
CA LEU A 35 -0.50 -4.36 2.52
C LEU A 35 -0.90 -4.68 3.96
N PHE A 36 -1.25 -3.66 4.72
CA PHE A 36 -1.80 -3.78 6.06
C PHE A 36 -3.29 -3.44 6.01
N PRO A 37 -4.21 -4.41 6.13
CA PRO A 37 -5.63 -4.21 5.83
C PRO A 37 -6.41 -3.43 6.91
N SER A 38 -5.77 -3.09 8.03
CA SER A 38 -6.38 -2.38 9.15
C SER A 38 -5.29 -1.64 9.91
N CYS A 39 -4.77 -0.59 9.30
CA CYS A 39 -3.63 0.16 9.80
C CYS A 39 -3.82 1.66 9.56
N ARG A 40 -3.81 2.43 10.65
CA ARG A 40 -3.93 3.90 10.64
C ARG A 40 -2.67 4.60 11.15
N SER A 41 -1.65 3.82 11.53
CA SER A 41 -0.38 4.32 12.01
C SER A 41 0.70 3.27 11.84
N VAL A 42 1.89 3.71 11.47
CA VAL A 42 3.09 2.88 11.37
C VAL A 42 4.20 3.53 12.19
N HIS A 43 5.07 2.68 12.71
CA HIS A 43 6.33 3.10 13.30
C HIS A 43 7.49 2.60 12.45
N THR A 44 8.53 3.41 12.29
CA THR A 44 9.73 3.03 11.51
C THR A 44 10.97 2.86 12.40
N PHE A 45 10.81 2.63 13.71
CA PHE A 45 11.93 2.57 14.67
C PHE A 45 12.97 1.47 14.37
N TRP A 46 12.53 0.37 13.77
CA TRP A 46 13.39 -0.77 13.43
C TRP A 46 13.71 -0.84 11.92
N MET A 47 13.37 0.20 11.17
CA MET A 47 13.70 0.29 9.76
C MET A 47 15.13 0.76 9.54
N ARG A 48 15.75 0.26 8.48
CA ARG A 48 17.12 0.61 8.09
C ARG A 48 17.19 1.62 6.94
N PHE A 49 16.08 1.82 6.25
CA PHE A 49 15.96 2.68 5.07
C PHE A 49 14.63 3.44 5.09
N ALA A 50 14.53 4.47 4.24
CA ALA A 50 13.32 5.27 4.11
C ALA A 50 12.25 4.52 3.30
N ILE A 51 10.98 4.74 3.62
CA ILE A 51 9.85 4.10 2.94
C ILE A 51 8.80 5.09 2.48
N ASP A 52 8.07 4.74 1.44
CA ASP A 52 6.85 5.43 1.07
C ASP A 52 5.65 4.75 1.76
N LEU A 53 4.70 5.55 2.21
CA LEU A 53 3.50 5.12 2.92
C LEU A 53 2.27 5.67 2.22
N ALA A 54 1.40 4.78 1.75
CA ALA A 54 0.09 5.14 1.21
C ALA A 54 -1.02 4.63 2.13
N PHE A 55 -1.69 5.53 2.84
CA PHE A 55 -2.92 5.19 3.57
C PHE A 55 -4.08 5.15 2.59
N ILE A 56 -4.87 4.08 2.65
CA ILE A 56 -5.93 3.83 1.67
C ILE A 56 -7.27 3.54 2.35
N ALA A 57 -8.36 4.01 1.76
CA ALA A 57 -9.69 3.51 2.02
C ALA A 57 -9.86 2.19 1.28
N LEU A 58 -10.01 1.11 2.03
CA LEU A 58 -10.25 -0.23 1.50
C LEU A 58 -11.74 -0.44 1.22
N PRO A 59 -12.07 -1.27 0.22
CA PRO A 59 -13.43 -1.78 0.06
C PRO A 59 -13.82 -2.65 1.26
N ALA A 60 -15.08 -3.11 1.31
CA ALA A 60 -15.56 -3.98 2.39
C ALA A 60 -14.70 -5.26 2.54
N GLY A 61 -14.12 -5.75 1.44
CA GLY A 61 -13.16 -6.86 1.39
C GLY A 61 -11.72 -6.42 1.05
N LEU A 62 -10.88 -7.38 0.67
CA LEU A 62 -9.50 -7.14 0.19
C LEU A 62 -9.39 -7.15 -1.35
N THR A 63 -10.54 -7.04 -2.02
CA THR A 63 -10.66 -7.08 -3.47
C THR A 63 -11.56 -5.92 -3.90
N GLY A 64 -11.23 -5.30 -5.04
CA GLY A 64 -11.95 -4.20 -5.64
C GLY A 64 -11.23 -2.85 -5.45
N GLU A 65 -11.95 -1.79 -5.73
CA GLU A 65 -11.41 -0.43 -5.75
C GLU A 65 -11.09 0.07 -4.33
N ALA A 66 -9.85 0.52 -4.15
CA ALA A 66 -9.38 1.25 -2.98
C ALA A 66 -8.98 2.69 -3.40
N ARG A 67 -9.02 3.63 -2.46
CA ARG A 67 -8.67 5.04 -2.72
C ARG A 67 -7.53 5.48 -1.83
N VAL A 68 -6.51 6.14 -2.37
CA VAL A 68 -5.42 6.72 -1.58
C VAL A 68 -5.91 7.96 -0.85
N LEU A 69 -5.89 7.92 0.48
CA LEU A 69 -6.32 9.02 1.34
C LEU A 69 -5.17 9.97 1.67
N GLU A 70 -3.98 9.40 1.82
CA GLU A 70 -2.81 10.15 2.24
C GLU A 70 -1.55 9.43 1.78
N LEU A 71 -0.60 10.21 1.24
CA LEU A 71 0.71 9.73 0.83
C LEU A 71 1.80 10.43 1.67
N ARG A 72 2.79 9.66 2.11
CA ARG A 72 4.01 10.17 2.75
C ARG A 72 5.20 9.50 2.09
N LEU A 73 6.05 10.32 1.46
CA LEU A 73 7.19 9.84 0.70
C LEU A 73 8.46 9.88 1.57
N ALA A 74 9.38 8.95 1.31
CA ALA A 74 10.71 8.88 1.90
C ALA A 74 10.71 9.07 3.43
N VAL A 75 9.76 8.44 4.11
CA VAL A 75 9.66 8.47 5.57
C VAL A 75 10.88 7.80 6.17
N ALA A 76 11.72 8.61 6.81
CA ALA A 76 12.96 8.14 7.43
C ALA A 76 12.70 7.14 8.57
N PRO A 77 13.70 6.31 8.91
CA PRO A 77 13.68 5.51 10.13
C PRO A 77 13.43 6.33 11.40
N ARG A 78 12.93 5.65 12.44
CA ARG A 78 12.64 6.24 13.77
C ARG A 78 11.63 7.38 13.73
N ARG A 79 10.51 7.13 13.05
CA ARG A 79 9.33 8.00 12.99
C ARG A 79 8.08 7.22 13.35
N CYS A 80 7.09 7.93 13.87
CA CYS A 80 5.71 7.47 13.95
C CYS A 80 4.91 8.30 12.95
N VAL A 81 4.24 7.64 12.01
CA VAL A 81 3.37 8.29 11.04
C VAL A 81 1.98 7.73 11.22
N SER A 82 1.02 8.63 11.42
CA SER A 82 -0.40 8.27 11.52
C SER A 82 -1.18 9.01 10.46
N LEU A 83 -2.28 8.40 9.99
CA LEU A 83 -3.23 9.06 9.11
C LEU A 83 -3.72 10.37 9.72
N GLY A 84 -3.51 11.47 9.01
CA GLY A 84 -3.90 12.81 9.41
C GLY A 84 -5.41 12.95 9.59
N ARG A 85 -5.83 13.87 10.45
CA ARG A 85 -7.26 14.06 10.76
C ARG A 85 -8.08 14.51 9.55
N ALA A 86 -7.51 15.35 8.68
CA ALA A 86 -8.20 15.84 7.47
C ALA A 86 -8.51 14.71 6.48
N ALA A 87 -7.60 13.76 6.31
CA ALA A 87 -7.76 12.60 5.45
C ALA A 87 -8.78 11.56 5.99
N ARG A 88 -9.31 11.75 7.22
CA ARG A 88 -10.35 10.88 7.79
C ARG A 88 -11.75 11.20 7.30
N GLY A 89 -11.97 12.39 6.73
CA GLY A 89 -13.14 12.87 5.96
C GLY A 89 -14.50 12.18 6.17
N PRO A 90 -15.38 12.11 5.15
CA PRO A 90 -16.64 11.34 5.21
C PRO A 90 -16.43 9.81 5.31
N THR A 91 -15.17 9.35 5.30
CA THR A 91 -14.75 7.95 5.39
C THR A 91 -14.90 7.30 6.78
N GLN A 92 -15.75 7.83 7.67
CA GLN A 92 -15.99 7.20 8.98
C GLN A 92 -16.43 5.73 8.89
N LEU A 93 -17.02 5.34 7.74
CA LEU A 93 -17.44 3.95 7.45
C LEU A 93 -16.40 3.11 6.71
N ALA A 94 -15.33 3.71 6.17
CA ALA A 94 -14.32 3.00 5.39
C ALA A 94 -13.26 2.36 6.30
N ARG A 95 -12.90 1.10 5.99
CA ARG A 95 -11.74 0.44 6.60
C ARG A 95 -10.48 1.11 6.05
N VAL A 96 -9.59 1.56 6.93
CA VAL A 96 -8.33 2.18 6.53
C VAL A 96 -7.23 1.11 6.51
N GLY A 97 -6.59 0.97 5.36
CA GLY A 97 -5.36 0.20 5.19
C GLY A 97 -4.14 1.08 5.01
N LEU A 98 -2.97 0.43 4.99
CA LEU A 98 -1.69 1.04 4.66
C LEU A 98 -0.96 0.17 3.65
N ILE A 99 -0.36 0.79 2.63
CA ILE A 99 0.64 0.17 1.78
C ILE A 99 2.01 0.73 2.18
N GLU A 100 2.96 -0.16 2.47
CA GLU A 100 4.37 0.19 2.65
C GLU A 100 5.16 -0.18 1.38
N LEU A 101 6.01 0.74 0.94
CA LEU A 101 6.87 0.56 -0.23
C LEU A 101 8.29 1.06 0.07
N SER A 102 9.29 0.53 -0.62
CA SER A 102 10.62 1.16 -0.65
C SER A 102 10.52 2.59 -1.18
N ALA A 103 11.35 3.50 -0.69
CA ALA A 103 11.33 4.90 -1.12
C ALA A 103 11.47 5.05 -2.64
N GLY A 104 10.64 5.90 -3.24
CA GLY A 104 10.58 6.15 -4.68
C GLY A 104 9.62 5.22 -5.42
N LYS A 105 9.25 4.08 -4.82
CA LYS A 105 8.39 3.09 -5.47
C LYS A 105 6.96 3.58 -5.65
N ALA A 106 6.48 4.49 -4.80
CA ALA A 106 5.17 5.12 -5.01
C ALA A 106 5.13 5.87 -6.34
N ALA A 107 6.18 6.65 -6.65
CA ALA A 107 6.28 7.40 -7.90
C ALA A 107 6.45 6.48 -9.11
N GLU A 108 7.27 5.43 -9.01
CA GLU A 108 7.39 4.42 -10.07
C GLU A 108 6.06 3.75 -10.42
N LEU A 109 5.21 3.57 -9.41
CA LEU A 109 3.90 2.96 -9.57
C LEU A 109 2.81 3.94 -9.98
N GLY A 110 3.04 5.25 -9.98
CA GLY A 110 2.02 6.28 -10.21
C GLY A 110 1.08 6.51 -9.01
N ILE A 111 1.45 6.07 -7.81
CA ILE A 111 0.61 6.21 -6.62
C ILE A 111 0.63 7.67 -6.15
N GLU A 112 -0.52 8.32 -6.25
CA GLU A 112 -0.75 9.70 -5.83
C GLU A 112 -1.91 9.78 -4.83
N ILE A 113 -2.06 10.92 -4.14
CA ILE A 113 -3.23 11.17 -3.28
C ILE A 113 -4.48 11.17 -4.15
N GLU A 114 -5.57 10.60 -3.64
CA GLU A 114 -6.85 10.37 -4.33
C GLU A 114 -6.84 9.36 -5.49
N ALA A 115 -5.67 8.78 -5.82
CA ALA A 115 -5.58 7.72 -6.81
C ALA A 115 -6.45 6.52 -6.43
N ARG A 116 -7.01 5.86 -7.45
CA ARG A 116 -7.79 4.63 -7.30
C ARG A 116 -6.92 3.43 -7.58
N LEU A 117 -6.92 2.46 -6.68
CA LEU A 117 -6.16 1.23 -6.77
C LEU A 117 -7.14 0.08 -6.97
N GLU A 118 -6.94 -0.76 -7.97
CA GLU A 118 -7.72 -1.99 -8.12
C GLU A 118 -6.99 -3.12 -7.40
N LEU A 119 -7.54 -3.61 -6.28
CA LEU A 119 -6.96 -4.71 -5.53
C LEU A 119 -7.50 -6.03 -6.08
N THR A 120 -6.63 -6.88 -6.62
CA THR A 120 -7.03 -8.20 -7.11
C THR A 120 -6.29 -9.32 -6.37
N PRO A 121 -6.98 -10.42 -5.99
CA PRO A 121 -6.30 -11.62 -5.55
C PRO A 121 -5.42 -12.15 -6.68
N ARG A 122 -4.17 -12.46 -6.39
CA ARG A 122 -3.37 -13.20 -7.36
C ARG A 122 -3.86 -14.65 -7.36
N ALA A 123 -4.19 -15.20 -8.54
CA ALA A 123 -4.32 -16.64 -8.68
C ALA A 123 -3.01 -17.28 -8.22
N ARG A 124 -3.05 -18.34 -7.39
CA ARG A 124 -1.84 -19.07 -6.99
C ARG A 124 -1.14 -19.55 -8.27
N ALA A 125 -0.11 -18.84 -8.72
CA ALA A 125 0.83 -19.40 -9.67
C ALA A 125 1.48 -20.59 -8.96
N GLY A 126 1.31 -21.79 -9.49
CA GLY A 126 1.91 -23.00 -8.95
C GLY A 126 3.43 -22.81 -8.86
N GLY A 127 3.96 -22.80 -7.64
CA GLY A 127 5.40 -22.61 -7.40
C GLY A 127 5.67 -21.68 -6.23
N ARG A 128 6.02 -22.28 -5.09
CA ARG A 128 6.44 -21.57 -3.87
C ARG A 128 7.80 -20.89 -4.12
N PRO A 129 7.95 -19.57 -3.96
CA PRO A 129 9.28 -18.97 -3.92
C PRO A 129 10.05 -19.53 -2.70
N PRO A 130 11.27 -20.06 -2.88
CA PRO A 130 12.05 -20.64 -1.80
C PRO A 130 12.32 -19.58 -0.71
N GLY A 131 12.12 -19.96 0.55
CA GLY A 131 12.33 -19.06 1.71
C GLY A 131 11.12 -18.22 2.14
N SER A 132 10.00 -18.24 1.41
CA SER A 132 8.79 -17.54 1.85
C SER A 132 8.08 -18.31 2.99
N PRO A 133 7.78 -17.66 4.14
CA PRO A 133 7.02 -18.29 5.21
C PRO A 133 5.61 -18.64 4.72
N ASP A 134 5.11 -19.78 5.19
CA ASP A 134 3.95 -20.55 4.72
C ASP A 134 2.57 -19.86 4.84
N ARG A 135 2.54 -18.53 4.98
CA ARG A 135 1.46 -17.78 5.65
C ARG A 135 1.09 -16.45 4.99
N LEU A 136 1.70 -16.12 3.87
CA LEU A 136 1.46 -14.87 3.12
C LEU A 136 0.52 -15.17 1.95
N ARG A 137 -0.63 -14.49 1.90
CA ARG A 137 -1.47 -14.48 0.70
C ARG A 137 -0.98 -13.32 -0.17
N PRO A 138 -0.42 -13.58 -1.37
CA PRO A 138 -0.05 -12.51 -2.27
C PRO A 138 -1.31 -11.84 -2.83
N TYR A 139 -1.33 -10.52 -2.82
CA TYR A 139 -2.33 -9.69 -3.50
C TYR A 139 -1.61 -8.91 -4.59
N ALA A 140 -2.23 -8.75 -5.75
CA ALA A 140 -1.68 -7.93 -6.83
C ALA A 140 -2.56 -6.69 -6.98
N PRO A 141 -2.22 -5.55 -6.34
CA PRO A 141 -2.79 -4.27 -6.73
C PRO A 141 -2.38 -3.97 -8.16
N ARG A 142 -3.35 -3.59 -8.97
CA ARG A 142 -3.12 -2.86 -10.20
C ARG A 142 -3.48 -1.42 -9.93
N LEU A 143 -2.57 -0.49 -10.18
CA LEU A 143 -2.98 0.91 -10.19
C LEU A 143 -3.85 1.11 -11.42
N ARG A 144 -5.01 1.71 -11.22
CA ARG A 144 -5.77 2.31 -12.32
C ARG A 144 -5.79 3.79 -12.05
N HIS A 145 -5.05 4.57 -12.85
CA HIS A 145 -5.31 5.99 -12.86
C HIS A 145 -6.77 6.18 -13.30
N ALA A 146 -7.63 6.58 -12.38
CA ALA A 146 -8.84 7.23 -12.80
C ALA A 146 -8.40 8.57 -13.36
N SER A 147 -8.52 8.73 -14.68
CA SER A 147 -8.54 10.06 -15.27
C SER A 147 -9.45 10.92 -14.39
N PRO A 148 -9.02 12.14 -14.01
CA PRO A 148 -9.94 13.06 -13.35
C PRO A 148 -11.18 13.08 -14.21
N ASN A 149 -12.35 12.84 -13.60
CA ASN A 149 -13.62 12.99 -14.28
C ASN A 149 -13.56 14.35 -14.97
N VAL A 150 -13.41 14.35 -16.29
CA VAL A 150 -13.74 15.52 -17.08
C VAL A 150 -15.25 15.58 -16.92
N GLU A 151 -15.71 16.36 -15.94
CA GLU A 151 -17.10 16.80 -15.92
C GLU A 151 -17.34 17.45 -17.27
N SER A 152 -17.96 16.69 -18.17
CA SER A 152 -18.66 17.22 -19.33
C SER A 152 -19.72 18.17 -18.77
N THR A 153 -19.34 19.42 -18.61
CA THR A 153 -20.28 20.51 -18.37
C THR A 153 -21.06 20.68 -19.68
N PRO A 154 -22.41 20.74 -19.62
CA PRO A 154 -23.27 20.75 -20.80
C PRO A 154 -23.07 21.97 -21.70
#